data_AF-A0A952Z2Y7-F1
#
_entry.id   AF-A0A952Z2Y7-F1
#
_cell.length_a   1.000
_cell.length_b   1.000
_cell.length_c   1.000
_cell.angle_alpha   90.00
_cell.angle_beta   90.00
_cell.angle_gamma   90.00
#
_symmetry.space_group_name_H-M   'P 1'
#
loop_
_entity.id
_entity.type
_entity.pdbx_description
1 polymer ?
#
loop_
_entity_poly.entity_id
_entity_poly.type
_entity_poly.pdbx_seq_one_letter_code
_entity_poly.pdbx_strand_id
1 'polypeptide(L)'
;MGCCNDLSAALTPSGQNPTLHVNYTKGMVLGVDDFTQEFAYLSNRDQWAVRELLGYGTTSGLAVFIEDTGEDGPRVHVKRGAAVVPSGQLVCVPNDQCALINQWLAKPEHAAKVHERVDDRQITLYLTLCYRDCTTVPVPIPGDPCRSEDQLMVDSRIADDYYLELRTEAPPQTEEDALRDFVAWLKQHVTVTENISPVPVEEDWINALKAAVKPWFDAMAENPTKSPAELYATLRDSLTANLSVTSESFDEFLYVAFRFWVTELRPLWMASLCGATTSESTDNCVLLARLIVPVVKVSEESSSSPSVWQFDGRVVDGQAKSITVDENSRPYRVSMRLLQEWLLWNTAPAQAGAPVPQPRVLTPADRPGFTGLAIPGSSPDAIAITRIHTDSTLDASHHCVICHDGPTLTLPKCSPDNRGRIYIVKSIGKKPATLQCDPADKIDDKQSKSVGAGKALTLVSDGEQGWHIIAVA
;
A
#
# COMPACT_ATOMS: atom_id res chain seq x y z
N MET A 1 -35.53 5.45 2.67
CA MET A 1 -35.26 6.60 1.78
C MET A 1 -34.62 6.03 0.52
N GLY A 2 -35.41 5.68 -0.48
CA GLY A 2 -34.88 5.19 -1.76
C GLY A 2 -34.63 6.38 -2.66
N CYS A 3 -33.37 6.81 -2.77
CA CYS A 3 -32.95 7.84 -3.72
C CYS A 3 -32.49 7.15 -5.00
N CYS A 4 -33.42 6.84 -5.90
CA CYS A 4 -33.06 6.81 -7.32
C CYS A 4 -33.07 8.27 -7.76
N ASN A 5 -31.97 8.99 -7.56
CA ASN A 5 -31.84 10.33 -8.11
C ASN A 5 -31.97 10.22 -9.62
N ASP A 6 -32.84 11.06 -10.21
CA ASP A 6 -32.89 11.25 -11.65
C ASP A 6 -31.46 11.52 -12.14
N LEU A 7 -30.96 10.63 -12.98
CA LEU A 7 -29.59 10.59 -13.44
C LEU A 7 -29.27 11.89 -14.18
N SER A 8 -28.65 12.86 -13.52
CA SER A 8 -27.69 13.75 -14.18
C SER A 8 -26.46 12.91 -14.57
N ALA A 9 -26.68 11.98 -15.49
CA ALA A 9 -25.63 11.19 -16.12
C ALA A 9 -24.90 12.11 -17.09
N ALA A 10 -23.71 12.54 -16.72
CA ALA A 10 -22.77 13.01 -17.72
C ALA A 10 -22.47 11.83 -18.64
N LEU A 11 -23.05 11.85 -19.84
CA LEU A 11 -22.70 10.91 -20.90
C LEU A 11 -21.21 11.11 -21.21
N THR A 12 -20.45 10.02 -21.32
CA THR A 12 -19.10 10.09 -21.91
C THR A 12 -19.21 10.58 -23.36
N PRO A 13 -18.11 11.04 -24.00
CA PRO A 13 -18.09 11.32 -25.44
C PRO A 13 -18.60 10.14 -26.29
N SER A 14 -18.50 8.93 -25.75
CA SER A 14 -18.95 7.66 -26.32
C SER A 14 -20.37 7.24 -25.90
N GLY A 15 -21.08 8.02 -25.09
CA GLY A 15 -22.48 7.80 -24.71
C GLY A 15 -22.73 6.80 -23.58
N GLN A 16 -21.70 6.24 -22.94
CA GLN A 16 -21.85 5.32 -21.81
C GLN A 16 -21.94 6.05 -20.48
N ASN A 17 -22.64 5.44 -19.52
CA ASN A 17 -22.72 5.94 -18.15
C ASN A 17 -21.97 4.97 -17.20
N PRO A 18 -20.80 5.35 -16.65
CA PRO A 18 -19.98 4.45 -15.84
C PRO A 18 -20.60 4.04 -14.48
N THR A 19 -21.79 4.57 -14.15
CA THR A 19 -22.56 4.20 -12.94
C THR A 19 -23.66 3.17 -13.21
N LEU A 20 -23.87 2.78 -14.48
CA LEU A 20 -24.91 1.84 -14.88
C LEU A 20 -24.29 0.54 -15.36
N HIS A 21 -24.80 -0.59 -14.87
CA HIS A 21 -24.48 -1.90 -15.42
C HIS A 21 -25.64 -2.41 -16.30
N VAL A 22 -25.35 -3.33 -17.20
CA VAL A 22 -26.36 -3.90 -18.11
C VAL A 22 -27.23 -4.91 -17.35
N ASN A 23 -28.54 -4.71 -17.40
CA ASN A 23 -29.50 -5.67 -16.85
C ASN A 23 -29.81 -6.78 -17.88
N TYR A 24 -29.02 -7.85 -17.85
CA TYR A 24 -29.20 -8.99 -18.74
C TYR A 24 -30.52 -9.73 -18.48
N THR A 25 -31.39 -9.76 -19.50
CA THR A 25 -32.67 -10.46 -19.43
C THR A 25 -32.82 -11.48 -20.56
N LYS A 26 -33.58 -12.55 -20.30
CA LYS A 26 -33.79 -13.61 -21.28
C LYS A 26 -34.48 -13.06 -22.53
N GLY A 27 -33.86 -13.28 -23.69
CA GLY A 27 -34.38 -12.81 -24.98
C GLY A 27 -33.87 -11.42 -25.39
N MET A 28 -33.04 -10.77 -24.58
CA MET A 28 -32.34 -9.54 -24.95
C MET A 28 -31.29 -9.83 -26.02
N VAL A 29 -31.26 -9.00 -27.05
CA VAL A 29 -30.20 -9.01 -28.09
C VAL A 29 -29.09 -8.08 -27.62
N LEU A 30 -27.87 -8.58 -27.56
CA LEU A 30 -26.70 -7.82 -27.11
C LEU A 30 -25.98 -7.17 -28.29
N GLY A 31 -25.76 -5.87 -28.20
CA GLY A 31 -24.96 -5.07 -29.13
C GLY A 31 -23.60 -4.69 -28.55
N VAL A 32 -22.79 -4.02 -29.38
CA VAL A 32 -21.50 -3.44 -28.95
C VAL A 32 -21.70 -2.46 -27.79
N ASP A 33 -22.77 -1.68 -27.81
CA ASP A 33 -23.07 -0.70 -26.78
C ASP A 33 -23.26 -1.34 -25.39
N ASP A 34 -23.89 -2.52 -25.32
CA ASP A 34 -24.06 -3.26 -24.05
C ASP A 34 -22.71 -3.70 -23.48
N PHE A 35 -21.80 -4.21 -24.32
CA PHE A 35 -20.47 -4.62 -23.86
C PHE A 35 -19.61 -3.42 -23.46
N THR A 36 -19.67 -2.33 -24.22
CA THR A 36 -18.95 -1.10 -23.89
C THR A 36 -19.49 -0.48 -22.60
N GLN A 37 -20.81 -0.52 -22.38
CA GLN A 37 -21.46 -0.06 -21.16
C GLN A 37 -21.05 -0.91 -19.94
N GLU A 38 -21.08 -2.24 -20.05
CA GLU A 38 -20.65 -3.12 -18.97
C GLU A 38 -19.15 -2.98 -18.65
N PHE A 39 -18.31 -2.84 -19.69
CA PHE A 39 -16.88 -2.56 -19.52
C PHE A 39 -16.64 -1.23 -18.81
N ALA A 40 -17.33 -0.17 -19.22
CA ALA A 40 -17.23 1.15 -18.59
C ALA A 40 -17.62 1.10 -17.11
N TYR A 41 -18.67 0.35 -16.75
CA TYR A 41 -19.07 0.15 -15.36
C TYR A 41 -18.00 -0.57 -14.53
N LEU A 42 -17.48 -1.70 -15.02
CA LEU A 42 -16.47 -2.49 -14.31
C LEU A 42 -15.15 -1.73 -14.16
N SER A 43 -14.65 -1.14 -15.25
CA SER A 43 -13.42 -0.35 -15.25
C SER A 43 -13.53 0.86 -14.32
N ASN A 44 -14.64 1.58 -14.35
CA ASN A 44 -14.87 2.70 -13.44
C ASN A 44 -14.94 2.25 -11.97
N ARG A 45 -15.55 1.09 -11.68
CA ARG A 45 -15.60 0.55 -10.32
C ARG A 45 -14.21 0.23 -9.77
N ASP A 46 -13.33 -0.33 -10.60
CA ASP A 46 -11.95 -0.63 -10.22
C ASP A 46 -11.14 0.66 -10.02
N GLN A 47 -11.23 1.61 -10.96
CA GLN A 47 -10.59 2.92 -10.84
C GLN A 47 -11.04 3.66 -9.58
N TRP A 48 -12.36 3.68 -9.33
CA TRP A 48 -12.94 4.26 -8.13
C TRP A 48 -12.43 3.59 -6.87
N ALA A 49 -12.42 2.26 -6.80
CA ALA A 49 -11.91 1.54 -5.63
C ALA A 49 -10.43 1.86 -5.36
N VAL A 50 -9.59 1.86 -6.39
CA VAL A 50 -8.17 2.19 -6.25
C VAL A 50 -7.99 3.63 -5.78
N ARG A 51 -8.64 4.59 -6.43
CA ARG A 51 -8.54 6.01 -6.08
C ARG A 51 -9.05 6.29 -4.67
N GLU A 52 -10.20 5.73 -4.29
CA GLU A 52 -10.79 6.00 -2.97
C GLU A 52 -10.02 5.37 -1.82
N LEU A 53 -9.58 4.13 -1.99
CA LEU A 53 -8.99 3.37 -0.89
C LEU A 53 -7.49 3.57 -0.79
N LEU A 54 -6.82 3.83 -1.90
CA LEU A 54 -5.36 3.89 -1.98
C LEU A 54 -4.84 5.26 -2.47
N GLY A 55 -5.66 6.08 -3.13
CA GLY A 55 -5.21 7.29 -3.82
C GLY A 55 -4.38 6.97 -5.06
N TYR A 56 -3.63 7.96 -5.56
CA TYR A 56 -2.76 7.82 -6.74
C TYR A 56 -1.28 8.06 -6.41
N GLY A 57 -0.37 7.52 -7.20
CA GLY A 57 1.07 7.64 -6.98
C GLY A 57 1.88 6.45 -7.48
N THR A 58 3.19 6.50 -7.26
CA THR A 58 4.08 5.36 -7.54
C THR A 58 3.83 4.24 -6.52
N THR A 59 3.55 3.03 -6.98
CA THR A 59 3.29 1.85 -6.14
C THR A 59 4.51 0.94 -6.04
N SER A 60 5.34 0.88 -7.09
CA SER A 60 6.59 0.12 -7.11
C SER A 60 7.53 0.58 -8.24
N GLY A 61 8.85 0.47 -8.04
CA GLY A 61 9.84 0.76 -9.08
C GLY A 61 9.85 2.24 -9.51
N LEU A 62 9.97 2.47 -10.83
CA LEU A 62 9.93 3.82 -11.43
C LEU A 62 11.01 4.78 -10.88
N ALA A 63 12.16 4.25 -10.44
CA ALA A 63 13.27 5.05 -9.96
C ALA A 63 13.83 5.93 -11.10
N VAL A 64 14.01 7.23 -10.82
CA VAL A 64 14.56 8.19 -11.78
C VAL A 64 16.02 8.44 -11.47
N PHE A 65 16.89 8.36 -12.47
CA PHE A 65 18.30 8.70 -12.32
C PHE A 65 18.85 9.28 -13.61
N ILE A 66 19.96 10.01 -13.50
CA ILE A 66 20.65 10.62 -14.63
C ILE A 66 21.92 9.82 -14.91
N GLU A 67 22.09 9.44 -16.17
CA GLU A 67 23.33 8.89 -16.70
C GLU A 67 23.98 9.96 -17.57
N ASP A 68 25.17 10.43 -17.20
CA ASP A 68 25.90 11.40 -18.00
C ASP A 68 26.71 10.68 -19.08
N THR A 69 26.12 10.54 -20.26
CA THR A 69 26.73 9.82 -21.38
C THR A 69 27.35 10.78 -22.38
N GLY A 70 28.65 11.07 -22.23
CA GLY A 70 29.54 11.56 -23.30
C GLY A 70 28.94 12.50 -24.36
N GLU A 71 29.22 12.24 -25.64
CA GLU A 71 28.97 13.17 -26.77
C GLU A 71 27.50 13.60 -26.96
N ASP A 72 26.51 12.78 -26.56
CA ASP A 72 25.09 13.09 -26.72
C ASP A 72 24.50 13.92 -25.55
N GLY A 73 25.26 14.04 -24.46
CA GLY A 73 24.84 14.68 -23.21
C GLY A 73 24.00 13.79 -22.29
N PRO A 74 23.43 14.37 -21.23
CA PRO A 74 22.81 13.61 -20.15
C PRO A 74 21.52 12.90 -20.58
N ARG A 75 21.39 11.64 -20.14
CA ARG A 75 20.22 10.78 -20.32
C ARG A 75 19.45 10.67 -19.01
N VAL A 76 18.14 10.93 -19.06
CA VAL A 76 17.25 10.61 -17.96
C VAL A 76 16.76 9.17 -18.12
N HIS A 77 16.87 8.38 -17.06
CA HIS A 77 16.41 7.00 -17.01
C HIS A 77 15.24 6.86 -16.04
N VAL A 78 14.29 6.02 -16.40
CA VAL A 78 13.18 5.59 -15.55
C VAL A 78 13.20 4.07 -15.50
N LYS A 79 13.42 3.51 -14.31
CA LYS A 79 13.34 2.05 -14.13
C LYS A 79 11.93 1.54 -14.35
N ARG A 80 11.79 0.28 -14.76
CA ARG A 80 10.47 -0.40 -14.77
C ARG A 80 9.75 -0.29 -13.42
N GLY A 81 8.43 -0.33 -13.46
CA GLY A 81 7.61 -0.23 -12.26
C GLY A 81 6.14 0.02 -12.55
N ALA A 82 5.40 0.41 -11.52
CA ALA A 82 3.96 0.66 -11.62
C ALA A 82 3.54 1.90 -10.82
N ALA A 83 2.47 2.53 -11.30
CA ALA A 83 1.84 3.67 -10.66
C ALA A 83 0.32 3.61 -10.82
N VAL A 84 -0.36 4.42 -10.02
CA VAL A 84 -1.77 4.78 -10.20
C VAL A 84 -1.81 6.25 -10.58
N VAL A 85 -2.53 6.61 -11.62
CA VAL A 85 -2.76 8.01 -12.03
C VAL A 85 -4.02 8.58 -11.36
N PRO A 86 -4.24 9.91 -11.35
CA PRO A 86 -5.32 10.53 -10.57
C PRO A 86 -6.74 10.00 -10.84
N SER A 87 -7.03 9.48 -12.03
CA SER A 87 -8.32 8.83 -12.33
C SER A 87 -8.55 7.55 -11.52
N GLY A 88 -7.48 6.89 -11.05
CA GLY A 88 -7.50 5.55 -10.48
C GLY A 88 -7.02 4.46 -11.44
N GLN A 89 -6.67 4.82 -12.68
CA GLN A 89 -6.10 3.87 -13.64
C GLN A 89 -4.71 3.40 -13.21
N LEU A 90 -4.44 2.12 -13.42
CA LEU A 90 -3.14 1.51 -13.18
C LEU A 90 -2.26 1.66 -14.42
N VAL A 91 -1.01 2.06 -14.22
CA VAL A 91 -0.01 2.17 -15.28
C VAL A 91 1.15 1.24 -14.97
N CYS A 92 1.51 0.41 -15.93
CA CYS A 92 2.65 -0.50 -15.85
C CYS A 92 3.72 -0.10 -16.88
N VAL A 93 4.93 0.17 -16.40
CA VAL A 93 6.12 0.42 -17.22
C VAL A 93 6.96 -0.87 -17.20
N PRO A 94 6.86 -1.74 -18.22
CA PRO A 94 7.44 -3.09 -18.15
C PRO A 94 8.96 -3.11 -18.29
N ASN A 95 9.53 -2.11 -18.99
CA ASN A 95 10.95 -2.02 -19.30
C ASN A 95 11.51 -0.67 -18.88
N ASP A 96 12.81 -0.63 -18.56
CA ASP A 96 13.52 0.62 -18.30
C ASP A 96 13.43 1.55 -19.53
N GLN A 97 13.09 2.81 -19.29
CA GLN A 97 12.96 3.85 -20.31
C GLN A 97 14.12 4.84 -20.19
N CYS A 98 14.48 5.49 -21.30
CA CYS A 98 15.45 6.56 -21.29
C CYS A 98 15.10 7.65 -22.30
N ALA A 99 15.52 8.89 -22.02
CA ALA A 99 15.38 10.01 -22.94
C ALA A 99 16.63 10.91 -22.87
N LEU A 100 17.01 11.47 -24.01
CA LEU A 100 18.13 12.40 -24.13
C LEU A 100 17.66 13.84 -23.88
N ILE A 101 18.20 14.49 -22.86
CA ILE A 101 17.81 15.86 -22.48
C ILE A 101 18.16 16.86 -23.58
N ASN A 102 19.34 16.73 -24.19
CA ASN A 102 19.75 17.61 -25.29
C ASN A 102 18.85 17.48 -26.52
N GLN A 103 18.40 16.26 -26.86
CA GLN A 103 17.47 16.06 -27.96
C GLN A 103 16.11 16.71 -27.68
N TRP A 104 15.65 16.69 -26.43
CA TRP A 104 14.45 17.40 -26.02
C TRP A 104 14.65 18.93 -26.10
N LEU A 105 15.74 19.47 -25.54
CA LEU A 105 16.05 20.91 -25.56
C LEU A 105 16.23 21.48 -26.99
N ALA A 106 16.69 20.65 -27.92
CA ALA A 106 16.92 21.04 -29.30
C ALA A 106 15.63 21.17 -30.14
N LYS A 107 14.49 20.65 -29.67
CA LYS A 107 13.24 20.74 -30.43
C LYS A 107 12.71 22.18 -30.47
N PRO A 108 12.32 22.71 -31.65
CA PRO A 108 11.80 24.07 -31.76
C PRO A 108 10.57 24.34 -30.88
N GLU A 109 9.67 23.36 -30.73
CA GLU A 109 8.48 23.49 -29.87
C GLU A 109 8.81 23.66 -28.37
N HIS A 110 9.98 23.21 -27.94
CA HIS A 110 10.44 23.31 -26.55
C HIS A 110 11.29 24.55 -26.33
N ALA A 111 12.07 24.98 -27.33
CA ALA A 111 12.97 26.13 -27.22
C ALA A 111 12.27 27.43 -26.78
N ALA A 112 11.05 27.70 -27.26
CA ALA A 112 10.25 28.86 -26.85
C ALA A 112 9.83 28.78 -25.37
N LYS A 113 9.32 27.62 -24.94
CA LYS A 113 8.92 27.36 -23.54
C LYS A 113 10.12 27.43 -22.60
N VAL A 114 11.28 26.95 -23.06
CA VAL A 114 12.54 27.02 -22.31
C VAL A 114 12.95 28.46 -22.12
N HIS A 115 12.95 29.26 -23.20
CA HIS A 115 13.37 30.66 -23.14
C HIS A 115 12.58 31.50 -22.13
N GLU A 116 11.28 31.26 -22.01
CA GLU A 116 10.40 31.95 -21.06
C GLU A 116 10.65 31.54 -19.60
N ARG A 117 11.13 30.30 -19.36
CA ARG A 117 11.20 29.68 -18.02
C ARG A 117 12.61 29.48 -17.49
N VAL A 118 13.64 29.83 -18.25
CA VAL A 118 15.01 29.80 -17.74
C VAL A 118 15.18 30.87 -16.67
N ASP A 119 15.60 30.45 -15.48
CA ASP A 119 16.01 31.33 -14.39
C ASP A 119 17.45 30.98 -13.99
N ASP A 120 18.32 31.99 -13.86
CA ASP A 120 19.75 31.84 -13.55
C ASP A 120 20.48 30.71 -14.34
N ARG A 121 20.22 30.61 -15.66
CA ARG A 121 20.76 29.55 -16.54
C ARG A 121 20.37 28.13 -16.12
N GLN A 122 19.25 27.97 -15.44
CA GLN A 122 18.64 26.71 -15.11
C GLN A 122 17.20 26.68 -15.61
N ILE A 123 16.72 25.50 -15.96
CA ILE A 123 15.31 25.26 -16.21
C ILE A 123 14.82 24.12 -15.33
N THR A 124 13.61 24.28 -14.82
CA THR A 124 12.90 23.21 -14.13
C THR A 124 12.05 22.44 -15.14
N LEU A 125 12.32 21.14 -15.28
CA LEU A 125 11.50 20.21 -16.04
C LEU A 125 10.81 19.23 -15.09
N TYR A 126 9.62 18.77 -15.48
CA TYR A 126 8.84 17.80 -14.74
C TYR A 126 8.72 16.53 -15.59
N LEU A 127 9.20 15.42 -15.04
CA LEU A 127 9.06 14.12 -15.65
C LEU A 127 7.75 13.49 -15.18
N THR A 128 6.83 13.26 -16.10
CA THR A 128 5.49 12.74 -15.80
C THR A 128 5.28 11.37 -16.43
N LEU A 129 4.45 10.55 -15.79
CA LEU A 129 3.95 9.28 -16.32
C LEU A 129 2.44 9.38 -16.47
N CYS A 130 1.95 9.12 -17.67
CA CYS A 130 0.56 9.28 -18.04
C CYS A 130 -0.01 7.98 -18.59
N TYR A 131 -1.28 7.70 -18.30
CA TYR A 131 -2.02 6.60 -18.92
C TYR A 131 -2.42 6.97 -20.35
N ARG A 132 -2.43 5.98 -21.24
CA ARG A 132 -2.97 6.11 -22.60
C ARG A 132 -3.55 4.78 -23.09
N ASP A 133 -4.60 4.85 -23.88
CA ASP A 133 -5.07 3.70 -24.66
C ASP A 133 -4.29 3.57 -25.97
N CYS A 134 -3.83 2.36 -26.29
CA CYS A 134 -3.22 2.05 -27.58
C CYS A 134 -4.11 1.08 -28.35
N THR A 135 -4.65 1.50 -29.50
CA THR A 135 -5.36 0.60 -30.40
C THR A 135 -4.36 -0.34 -31.08
N THR A 136 -4.67 -1.63 -31.11
CA THR A 136 -3.77 -2.66 -31.57
C THR A 136 -4.50 -3.80 -32.29
N VAL A 137 -3.70 -4.61 -32.99
CA VAL A 137 -4.13 -5.82 -33.70
C VAL A 137 -5.16 -5.51 -34.78
N PRO A 138 -4.71 -5.02 -35.96
CA PRO A 138 -5.59 -4.70 -37.07
C PRO A 138 -6.24 -5.97 -37.62
N VAL A 139 -7.56 -5.96 -37.79
CA VAL A 139 -8.34 -7.07 -38.35
C VAL A 139 -9.14 -6.60 -39.57
N PRO A 140 -9.38 -7.51 -40.53
CA PRO A 140 -10.20 -7.19 -41.68
C PRO A 140 -11.67 -7.06 -41.27
N ILE A 141 -12.30 -5.96 -41.68
CA ILE A 141 -13.74 -5.72 -41.56
C ILE A 141 -14.43 -5.94 -42.91
N PRO A 142 -15.67 -6.47 -42.94
CA PRO A 142 -16.44 -6.58 -44.18
C PRO A 142 -16.66 -5.18 -44.79
N GLY A 143 -16.17 -4.97 -46.00
CA GLY A 143 -16.30 -3.70 -46.71
C GLY A 143 -17.38 -3.70 -47.79
N ASP A 144 -17.95 -2.54 -48.05
CA ASP A 144 -18.70 -2.29 -49.28
C ASP A 144 -17.77 -2.35 -50.51
N PRO A 145 -18.25 -2.70 -51.73
CA PRO A 145 -17.43 -3.09 -52.89
C PRO A 145 -16.41 -2.07 -53.43
N CYS A 146 -16.34 -0.86 -52.86
CA CYS A 146 -15.58 0.27 -53.41
C CYS A 146 -14.54 0.86 -52.43
N ARG A 147 -14.16 0.17 -51.35
CA ARG A 147 -13.11 0.64 -50.42
C ARG A 147 -11.75 0.03 -50.73
N SER A 148 -10.67 0.80 -50.49
CA SER A 148 -9.29 0.33 -50.62
C SER A 148 -8.94 -0.64 -49.49
N GLU A 149 -7.96 -1.52 -49.71
CA GLU A 149 -7.53 -2.56 -48.76
C GLU A 149 -7.16 -1.99 -47.37
N ASP A 150 -6.51 -0.81 -47.33
CA ASP A 150 -6.19 -0.11 -46.08
C ASP A 150 -7.44 0.39 -45.30
N GLN A 151 -8.56 0.60 -45.99
CA GLN A 151 -9.84 0.98 -45.38
C GLN A 151 -10.67 -0.25 -44.93
N LEU A 152 -10.14 -1.45 -45.13
CA LEU A 152 -10.73 -2.72 -44.68
C LEU A 152 -10.07 -3.23 -43.41
N MET A 153 -9.05 -2.57 -42.87
CA MET A 153 -8.39 -2.98 -41.63
C MET A 153 -8.74 -2.00 -40.51
N VAL A 154 -9.23 -2.50 -39.38
CA VAL A 154 -9.50 -1.71 -38.17
C VAL A 154 -8.88 -2.42 -36.97
N ASP A 155 -8.30 -1.66 -36.04
CA ASP A 155 -7.77 -2.20 -34.79
C ASP A 155 -8.88 -2.86 -33.97
N SER A 156 -8.66 -4.11 -33.60
CA SER A 156 -9.66 -4.93 -32.89
C SER A 156 -9.56 -4.85 -31.38
N ARG A 157 -8.45 -4.32 -30.84
CA ARG A 157 -8.14 -4.34 -29.41
C ARG A 157 -7.66 -2.99 -28.96
N ILE A 158 -7.92 -2.68 -27.69
CA ILE A 158 -7.31 -1.57 -26.97
C ILE A 158 -6.42 -2.20 -25.90
N ALA A 159 -5.15 -1.83 -25.90
CA ALA A 159 -4.18 -2.22 -24.90
C ALA A 159 -3.88 -1.04 -23.97
N ASP A 160 -3.76 -1.33 -22.68
CA ASP A 160 -3.23 -0.37 -21.71
C ASP A 160 -1.82 0.03 -22.13
N ASP A 161 -1.59 1.33 -22.28
CA ASP A 161 -0.31 1.90 -22.66
C ASP A 161 0.00 3.11 -21.78
N TYR A 162 1.19 3.66 -21.97
CA TYR A 162 1.65 4.81 -21.22
C TYR A 162 2.56 5.67 -22.07
N TYR A 163 2.76 6.89 -21.61
CA TYR A 163 3.85 7.72 -22.11
C TYR A 163 4.52 8.45 -20.96
N LEU A 164 5.83 8.64 -21.13
CA LEU A 164 6.64 9.48 -20.28
C LEU A 164 6.89 10.79 -21.00
N GLU A 165 6.74 11.90 -20.30
CA GLU A 165 6.92 13.22 -20.88
C GLU A 165 7.78 14.11 -19.99
N LEU A 166 8.65 14.90 -20.61
CA LEU A 166 9.31 16.03 -19.98
C LEU A 166 8.52 17.29 -20.29
N ARG A 167 7.96 17.89 -19.25
CA ARG A 167 7.13 19.09 -19.32
C ARG A 167 7.80 20.24 -18.59
N THR A 168 7.38 21.47 -18.90
CA THR A 168 7.83 22.68 -18.18
C THR A 168 6.85 23.11 -17.08
N GLU A 169 5.72 22.42 -16.98
CA GLU A 169 4.69 22.58 -15.93
C GLU A 169 4.52 21.24 -15.22
N ALA A 170 4.29 21.30 -13.91
CA ALA A 170 4.00 20.11 -13.12
C ALA A 170 2.59 19.58 -13.45
N PRO A 171 2.38 18.26 -13.43
CA PRO A 171 1.02 17.72 -13.55
C PRO A 171 0.21 18.14 -12.31
N PRO A 172 -1.11 18.34 -12.43
CA PRO A 172 -1.96 18.67 -11.30
C PRO A 172 -1.99 17.49 -10.30
N GLN A 173 -1.55 17.73 -9.05
CA GLN A 173 -1.59 16.74 -7.96
C GLN A 173 -2.42 17.24 -6.77
N THR A 174 -3.52 17.90 -7.09
CA THR A 174 -4.40 18.61 -6.16
C THR A 174 -4.70 17.85 -4.86
N GLU A 175 -5.21 16.62 -4.95
CA GLU A 175 -5.61 15.85 -3.75
C GLU A 175 -4.41 15.48 -2.87
N GLU A 176 -3.27 15.12 -3.48
CA GLU A 176 -2.05 14.75 -2.76
C GLU A 176 -1.43 15.98 -2.08
N ASP A 177 -1.33 17.09 -2.80
CA ASP A 177 -0.78 18.34 -2.26
C ASP A 177 -1.66 18.83 -1.10
N ALA A 178 -2.98 18.75 -1.26
CA ALA A 178 -3.93 19.08 -0.20
C ALA A 178 -3.79 18.17 1.02
N LEU A 179 -3.67 16.86 0.83
CA LEU A 179 -3.45 15.94 1.95
C LEU A 179 -2.15 16.27 2.70
N ARG A 180 -1.06 16.55 1.96
CA ARG A 180 0.25 16.88 2.54
C ARG A 180 0.21 18.17 3.33
N ASP A 181 -0.42 19.21 2.79
CA ASP A 181 -0.54 20.49 3.46
C ASP A 181 -1.41 20.40 4.72
N PHE A 182 -2.52 19.66 4.68
CA PHE A 182 -3.36 19.45 5.86
C PHE A 182 -2.58 18.77 6.99
N VAL A 183 -1.81 17.72 6.67
CA VAL A 183 -0.97 17.01 7.65
C VAL A 183 0.19 17.89 8.14
N ALA A 184 0.82 18.66 7.24
CA ALA A 184 1.89 19.60 7.60
C ALA A 184 1.37 20.70 8.54
N TRP A 185 0.16 21.21 8.28
CA TRP A 185 -0.50 22.18 9.14
C TRP A 185 -0.80 21.60 10.52
N LEU A 186 -1.41 20.41 10.60
CA LEU A 186 -1.67 19.72 11.88
C LEU A 186 -0.38 19.61 12.70
N LYS A 187 0.73 19.22 12.06
CA LYS A 187 2.03 19.09 12.72
C LYS A 187 2.60 20.42 13.22
N GLN A 188 2.36 21.52 12.49
CA GLN A 188 2.93 22.83 12.81
C GLN A 188 2.08 23.61 13.83
N HIS A 189 0.77 23.42 13.82
CA HIS A 189 -0.19 24.29 14.52
C HIS A 189 -0.95 23.60 15.65
N VAL A 190 -0.84 22.27 15.79
CA VAL A 190 -1.39 21.54 16.94
C VAL A 190 -0.29 21.39 18.00
N THR A 191 -0.55 21.94 19.18
CA THR A 191 0.37 21.92 20.33
C THR A 191 -0.22 21.07 21.45
N VAL A 192 0.55 20.07 21.92
CA VAL A 192 0.15 19.26 23.07
C VAL A 192 0.54 19.98 24.35
N THR A 193 -0.44 20.35 25.17
CA THR A 193 -0.25 21.12 26.41
C THR A 193 -1.04 20.51 27.58
N GLU A 194 -0.40 20.35 28.73
CA GLU A 194 -0.97 19.66 29.91
C GLU A 194 -2.01 20.50 30.70
N ASN A 195 -2.06 21.82 30.49
CA ASN A 195 -2.85 22.74 31.31
C ASN A 195 -3.80 23.60 30.45
N ILE A 196 -4.75 22.97 29.77
CA ILE A 196 -5.78 23.68 29.00
C ILE A 196 -7.07 23.74 29.82
N SER A 197 -7.58 24.95 30.05
CA SER A 197 -8.83 25.19 30.76
C SER A 197 -9.62 26.34 30.10
N PRO A 198 -10.89 26.13 29.69
CA PRO A 198 -11.60 24.85 29.72
C PRO A 198 -11.01 23.84 28.72
N VAL A 199 -11.11 22.54 29.02
CA VAL A 199 -10.74 21.49 28.07
C VAL A 199 -11.68 21.60 26.87
N PRO A 200 -11.16 21.76 25.63
CA PRO A 200 -12.00 21.86 24.44
C PRO A 200 -12.78 20.56 24.24
N VAL A 201 -14.03 20.67 23.81
CA VAL A 201 -14.85 19.53 23.38
C VAL A 201 -14.81 19.38 21.86
N GLU A 202 -15.32 18.27 21.34
CA GLU A 202 -15.35 17.96 19.90
C GLU A 202 -15.87 19.13 19.03
N GLU A 203 -16.92 19.82 19.48
CA GLU A 203 -17.51 20.95 18.76
C GLU A 203 -16.54 22.13 18.64
N ASP A 204 -15.72 22.40 19.66
CA ASP A 204 -14.71 23.46 19.63
C ASP A 204 -13.65 23.17 18.56
N TRP A 205 -13.19 21.92 18.47
CA TRP A 205 -12.21 21.50 17.47
C TRP A 205 -12.77 21.58 16.05
N ILE A 206 -14.00 21.11 15.82
CA ILE A 206 -14.64 21.20 14.50
C ILE A 206 -14.80 22.65 14.08
N ASN A 207 -15.26 23.53 14.98
CA ASN A 207 -15.45 24.94 14.68
C ASN A 207 -14.11 25.62 14.37
N ALA A 208 -13.04 25.29 15.09
CA ALA A 208 -11.72 25.84 14.82
C ALA A 208 -11.14 25.32 13.49
N LEU A 209 -11.34 24.04 13.17
CA LEU A 209 -10.98 23.47 11.87
C LEU A 209 -11.75 24.16 10.73
N LYS A 210 -13.07 24.33 10.87
CA LYS A 210 -13.91 25.04 9.88
C LYS A 210 -13.49 26.50 9.72
N ALA A 211 -13.15 27.18 10.80
CA ALA A 211 -12.64 28.55 10.76
C ALA A 211 -11.32 28.64 9.98
N ALA A 212 -10.42 27.66 10.16
CA ALA A 212 -9.12 27.63 9.49
C ALA A 212 -9.23 27.51 7.95
N VAL A 213 -10.28 26.85 7.44
CA VAL A 213 -10.49 26.65 6.00
C VAL A 213 -11.62 27.50 5.41
N LYS A 214 -12.18 28.41 6.22
CA LYS A 214 -13.31 29.26 5.83
C LYS A 214 -13.12 29.99 4.49
N PRO A 215 -11.95 30.57 4.17
CA PRO A 215 -11.75 31.25 2.89
C PRO A 215 -12.08 30.39 1.67
N TRP A 216 -11.92 29.06 1.76
CA TRP A 216 -12.25 28.18 0.64
C TRP A 216 -13.71 27.81 0.56
N PHE A 217 -14.35 27.59 1.70
CA PHE A 217 -15.80 27.40 1.71
C PHE A 217 -16.50 28.63 1.11
N ASP A 218 -16.01 29.83 1.42
CA ASP A 218 -16.50 31.07 0.84
C ASP A 218 -16.24 31.11 -0.68
N ALA A 219 -15.02 30.81 -1.14
CA ALA A 219 -14.68 30.81 -2.57
C ALA A 219 -15.47 29.78 -3.40
N MET A 220 -15.75 28.61 -2.82
CA MET A 220 -16.60 27.58 -3.42
C MET A 220 -18.06 28.02 -3.49
N ALA A 221 -18.56 28.68 -2.45
CA ALA A 221 -19.90 29.26 -2.47
C ALA A 221 -20.03 30.35 -3.54
N GLU A 222 -18.96 31.12 -3.78
CA GLU A 222 -18.91 32.14 -4.83
C GLU A 222 -18.75 31.54 -6.24
N ASN A 223 -18.05 30.41 -6.38
CA ASN A 223 -17.76 29.76 -7.67
C ASN A 223 -18.07 28.24 -7.63
N PRO A 224 -19.35 27.85 -7.52
CA PRO A 224 -19.73 26.45 -7.29
C PRO A 224 -19.41 25.49 -8.45
N THR A 225 -19.03 26.01 -9.62
CA THR A 225 -18.65 25.23 -10.80
C THR A 225 -17.14 25.00 -10.92
N LYS A 226 -16.32 25.62 -10.07
CA LYS A 226 -14.86 25.46 -10.07
C LYS A 226 -14.44 24.64 -8.87
N SER A 227 -13.42 23.81 -9.03
CA SER A 227 -12.77 23.20 -7.87
C SER A 227 -11.96 24.26 -7.10
N PRO A 228 -11.81 24.17 -5.76
CA PRO A 228 -10.96 25.09 -5.00
C PRO A 228 -9.51 25.07 -5.50
N ALA A 229 -9.07 23.96 -6.09
CA ALA A 229 -7.76 23.79 -6.70
C ALA A 229 -7.52 24.67 -7.93
N GLU A 230 -8.58 25.08 -8.62
CA GLU A 230 -8.50 26.06 -9.70
C GLU A 230 -8.43 27.50 -9.18
N LEU A 231 -8.76 27.71 -7.91
CA LEU A 231 -8.82 29.03 -7.26
C LEU A 231 -7.63 29.28 -6.34
N TYR A 232 -7.02 28.22 -5.79
CA TYR A 232 -5.92 28.28 -4.83
C TYR A 232 -4.82 27.30 -5.19
N ALA A 233 -3.57 27.77 -5.15
CA ALA A 233 -2.40 26.97 -5.50
C ALA A 233 -2.03 25.94 -4.42
N THR A 234 -2.26 26.23 -3.14
CA THR A 234 -1.95 25.32 -2.02
C THR A 234 -2.94 25.48 -0.87
N LEU A 235 -3.05 24.47 0.00
CA LEU A 235 -3.83 24.61 1.23
C LEU A 235 -3.11 25.45 2.28
N ARG A 236 -1.78 25.49 2.18
CA ARG A 236 -0.89 26.00 3.22
C ARG A 236 -1.09 27.47 3.56
N ASP A 237 -1.51 28.28 2.59
CA ASP A 237 -1.61 29.74 2.75
C ASP A 237 -2.84 30.20 3.56
N SER A 238 -3.84 29.34 3.77
CA SER A 238 -5.08 29.70 4.46
C SER A 238 -5.20 29.14 5.89
N LEU A 239 -4.50 28.03 6.18
CA LEU A 239 -4.59 27.32 7.45
C LEU A 239 -3.81 28.06 8.54
N THR A 240 -4.48 28.97 9.25
CA THR A 240 -3.85 29.93 10.18
C THR A 240 -4.19 29.71 11.65
N ALA A 241 -5.13 28.82 11.97
CA ALA A 241 -5.54 28.58 13.35
C ALA A 241 -4.49 27.76 14.12
N ASN A 242 -4.17 28.18 15.35
CA ASN A 242 -3.39 27.36 16.29
C ASN A 242 -4.34 26.61 17.21
N LEU A 243 -4.08 25.32 17.40
CA LEU A 243 -4.89 24.43 18.22
C LEU A 243 -4.05 23.93 19.39
N SER A 244 -4.65 23.91 20.57
CA SER A 244 -4.05 23.31 21.74
C SER A 244 -4.90 22.11 22.17
N VAL A 245 -4.23 20.98 22.41
CA VAL A 245 -4.85 19.70 22.76
C VAL A 245 -4.10 19.13 23.97
N THR A 246 -4.78 18.43 24.87
CA THR A 246 -4.09 17.76 25.99
C THR A 246 -3.57 16.40 25.55
N SER A 247 -2.59 15.83 26.25
CA SER A 247 -2.10 14.49 25.89
C SER A 247 -3.21 13.42 26.01
N GLU A 248 -4.19 13.62 26.90
CA GLU A 248 -5.30 12.69 27.12
C GLU A 248 -6.36 12.74 26.01
N SER A 249 -6.57 13.91 25.39
CA SER A 249 -7.58 14.11 24.34
C SER A 249 -7.01 14.07 22.92
N PHE A 250 -5.71 13.80 22.77
CA PHE A 250 -5.04 13.83 21.46
C PHE A 250 -5.61 12.80 20.48
N ASP A 251 -5.93 11.58 20.94
CA ASP A 251 -6.51 10.54 20.09
C ASP A 251 -7.92 10.92 19.61
N GLU A 252 -8.73 11.52 20.49
CA GLU A 252 -10.07 12.01 20.15
C GLU A 252 -9.99 13.17 19.16
N PHE A 253 -9.05 14.09 19.37
CA PHE A 253 -8.77 15.18 18.43
C PHE A 253 -8.36 14.64 17.05
N LEU A 254 -7.46 13.65 16.97
CA LEU A 254 -7.07 13.05 15.70
C LEU A 254 -8.25 12.40 14.99
N TYR A 255 -9.13 11.71 15.72
CA TYR A 255 -10.36 11.16 15.17
C TYR A 255 -11.25 12.26 14.54
N VAL A 256 -11.42 13.39 15.25
CA VAL A 256 -12.18 14.54 14.75
C VAL A 256 -11.52 15.16 13.51
N ALA A 257 -10.19 15.34 13.52
CA ALA A 257 -9.44 15.90 12.40
C ALA A 257 -9.51 15.00 11.16
N PHE A 258 -9.37 13.68 11.32
CA PHE A 258 -9.49 12.73 10.20
C PHE A 258 -10.91 12.64 9.65
N ARG A 259 -11.92 12.64 10.53
CA ARG A 259 -13.31 12.69 10.10
C ARG A 259 -13.57 13.98 9.31
N PHE A 260 -13.13 15.12 9.82
CA PHE A 260 -13.25 16.41 9.13
C PHE A 260 -12.58 16.40 7.75
N TRP A 261 -11.36 15.86 7.65
CA TRP A 261 -10.70 15.67 6.36
C TRP A 261 -11.57 14.84 5.40
N VAL A 262 -12.01 13.66 5.82
CA VAL A 262 -12.74 12.73 4.95
C VAL A 262 -14.11 13.26 4.53
N THR A 263 -14.85 13.90 5.44
CA THR A 263 -16.26 14.26 5.19
C THR A 263 -16.48 15.68 4.66
N GLU A 264 -15.57 16.62 4.94
CA GLU A 264 -15.77 18.04 4.64
C GLU A 264 -14.70 18.55 3.66
N LEU A 265 -13.41 18.26 3.88
CA LEU A 265 -12.34 18.79 3.04
C LEU A 265 -12.10 17.96 1.78
N ARG A 266 -11.85 16.66 1.92
CA ARG A 266 -11.47 15.78 0.82
C ARG A 266 -12.42 15.92 -0.37
N PRO A 267 -13.77 15.93 -0.23
CA PRO A 267 -14.69 16.09 -1.36
C PRO A 267 -14.47 17.36 -2.20
N LEU A 268 -13.86 18.40 -1.63
CA LEU A 268 -13.50 19.63 -2.32
C LEU A 268 -12.21 19.50 -3.13
N TRP A 269 -11.30 18.59 -2.74
CA TRP A 269 -9.95 18.46 -3.28
C TRP A 269 -9.71 17.16 -4.05
N MET A 270 -10.73 16.30 -4.17
CA MET A 270 -10.63 15.04 -4.90
C MET A 270 -10.22 15.30 -6.35
N ALA A 271 -9.24 14.53 -6.83
CA ALA A 271 -8.83 14.61 -8.22
C ALA A 271 -9.94 14.18 -9.20
N SER A 272 -10.89 13.36 -8.74
CA SER A 272 -12.07 12.95 -9.51
C SER A 272 -13.22 12.60 -8.56
N LEU A 273 -14.39 13.19 -8.78
CA LEU A 273 -15.60 12.92 -7.99
C LEU A 273 -16.22 11.56 -8.35
N CYS A 274 -17.00 11.01 -7.43
CA CYS A 274 -17.77 9.79 -7.69
C CYS A 274 -18.77 10.01 -8.82
N GLY A 275 -18.74 9.14 -9.84
CA GLY A 275 -19.62 9.23 -11.01
C GLY A 275 -19.27 10.38 -11.99
N ALA A 276 -18.23 11.17 -11.72
CA ALA A 276 -17.71 12.09 -12.71
C ALA A 276 -17.06 11.30 -13.84
N THR A 277 -17.47 11.59 -15.06
CA THR A 277 -16.73 11.15 -16.24
C THR A 277 -15.42 11.93 -16.26
N THR A 278 -14.29 11.22 -16.35
CA THR A 278 -13.01 11.86 -16.64
C THR A 278 -13.15 12.55 -17.99
N SER A 279 -13.27 13.88 -18.00
CA SER A 279 -13.25 14.61 -19.25
C SER A 279 -11.89 14.37 -19.90
N GLU A 280 -11.87 14.27 -21.23
CA GLU A 280 -10.63 14.15 -22.04
C GLU A 280 -9.62 15.28 -21.75
N SER A 281 -10.04 16.34 -21.05
CA SER A 281 -9.25 17.50 -20.67
C SER A 281 -8.54 17.40 -19.31
N THR A 282 -8.69 16.30 -18.55
CA THR A 282 -7.97 16.14 -17.28
C THR A 282 -6.64 15.42 -17.51
N ASP A 283 -5.55 16.14 -17.26
CA ASP A 283 -4.18 15.65 -17.37
C ASP A 283 -3.95 14.48 -16.40
N ASN A 284 -4.21 13.26 -16.87
CA ASN A 284 -4.22 12.05 -16.05
C ASN A 284 -2.82 11.46 -15.90
N CYS A 285 -1.96 12.23 -15.25
CA CYS A 285 -0.55 11.97 -15.11
C CYS A 285 -0.11 12.06 -13.65
N VAL A 286 0.98 11.37 -13.34
CA VAL A 286 1.64 11.44 -12.04
C VAL A 286 3.06 12.00 -12.20
N LEU A 287 3.51 12.84 -11.28
CA LEU A 287 4.89 13.30 -11.24
C LEU A 287 5.82 12.17 -10.83
N LEU A 288 6.89 11.95 -11.57
CA LEU A 288 7.98 11.05 -11.18
C LEU A 288 9.19 11.81 -10.62
N ALA A 289 9.53 12.96 -11.20
CA ALA A 289 10.62 13.78 -10.68
C ALA A 289 10.56 15.21 -11.21
N ARG A 290 11.05 16.14 -10.40
CA ARG A 290 11.45 17.47 -10.83
C ARG A 290 12.94 17.44 -11.17
N LEU A 291 13.28 17.85 -12.39
CA LEU A 291 14.63 17.92 -12.90
C LEU A 291 15.07 19.37 -12.99
N ILE A 292 16.13 19.73 -12.26
CA ILE A 292 16.76 21.06 -12.37
C ILE A 292 17.92 20.91 -13.35
N VAL A 293 17.76 21.48 -14.54
CA VAL A 293 18.68 21.31 -15.66
C VAL A 293 19.44 22.60 -15.91
N PRO A 294 20.76 22.63 -15.66
CA PRO A 294 21.62 23.72 -16.12
C PRO A 294 21.64 23.79 -17.64
N VAL A 295 21.38 24.97 -18.20
CA VAL A 295 21.27 25.16 -19.66
C VAL A 295 22.10 26.35 -20.15
N VAL A 296 22.61 26.21 -21.37
CA VAL A 296 23.32 27.25 -22.10
C VAL A 296 22.74 27.39 -23.50
N LYS A 297 22.68 28.62 -23.99
CA LYS A 297 22.21 28.95 -25.33
C LYS A 297 23.38 28.81 -26.32
N VAL A 298 23.19 28.04 -27.38
CA VAL A 298 24.20 27.76 -28.42
C VAL A 298 23.76 28.38 -29.73
N SER A 299 23.98 29.69 -29.88
CA SER A 299 24.05 30.42 -31.15
C SER A 299 23.84 31.91 -30.89
N GLU A 300 24.80 32.75 -31.25
CA GLU A 300 24.60 34.20 -31.35
C GLU A 300 25.31 34.83 -32.56
N GLU A 301 25.70 34.05 -33.58
CA GLU A 301 26.57 34.56 -34.66
C GLU A 301 25.92 34.66 -36.07
N SER A 302 24.66 34.28 -36.26
CA SER A 302 23.96 34.64 -37.51
C SER A 302 22.45 34.72 -37.32
N SER A 303 21.86 35.84 -37.72
CA SER A 303 20.47 36.29 -37.51
C SER A 303 19.36 35.45 -38.17
N SER A 304 19.64 34.22 -38.60
CA SER A 304 18.70 33.38 -39.34
C SER A 304 18.51 31.95 -38.80
N SER A 305 19.23 31.54 -37.76
CA SER A 305 19.03 30.22 -37.12
C SER A 305 18.32 30.36 -35.77
N PRO A 306 17.30 29.53 -35.48
CA PRO A 306 16.62 29.54 -34.18
C PRO A 306 17.62 29.21 -33.08
N SER A 307 17.52 29.91 -31.96
CA SER A 307 18.38 29.68 -30.81
C SER A 307 18.17 28.29 -30.22
N VAL A 308 19.23 27.49 -30.17
CA VAL A 308 19.19 26.14 -29.61
C VAL A 308 19.67 26.15 -28.17
N TRP A 309 18.94 25.50 -27.28
CA TRP A 309 19.35 25.28 -25.90
C TRP A 309 20.04 23.92 -25.78
N GLN A 310 21.06 23.84 -24.93
CA GLN A 310 21.70 22.58 -24.56
C GLN A 310 22.02 22.57 -23.06
N PHE A 311 22.31 21.39 -22.53
CA PHE A 311 22.84 21.23 -21.18
C PHE A 311 24.19 21.97 -21.01
N ASP A 312 24.31 22.74 -19.93
CA ASP A 312 25.58 23.40 -19.56
C ASP A 312 26.50 22.44 -18.82
N GLY A 313 27.21 21.59 -19.54
CA GLY A 313 28.20 20.64 -18.99
C GLY A 313 29.54 21.28 -18.60
N ARG A 314 29.64 22.62 -18.53
CA ARG A 314 30.89 23.28 -18.15
C ARG A 314 31.26 22.94 -16.71
N VAL A 315 32.57 22.78 -16.49
CA VAL A 315 33.15 22.58 -15.16
C VAL A 315 33.33 23.93 -14.48
N VAL A 316 32.73 24.10 -13.32
CA VAL A 316 32.89 25.27 -12.45
C VAL A 316 33.48 24.78 -11.13
N ASP A 317 34.55 25.42 -10.65
CA ASP A 317 35.24 25.05 -9.40
C ASP A 317 35.69 23.57 -9.32
N GLY A 318 36.04 22.98 -10.46
CA GLY A 318 36.50 21.59 -10.53
C GLY A 318 35.39 20.54 -10.51
N GLN A 319 34.12 20.96 -10.49
CA GLN A 319 32.96 20.06 -10.61
C GLN A 319 32.18 20.35 -11.89
N ALA A 320 31.87 19.29 -12.65
CA ALA A 320 30.91 19.40 -13.75
C ALA A 320 29.54 19.72 -13.16
N LYS A 321 28.85 20.70 -13.75
CA LYS A 321 27.43 20.88 -13.44
C LYS A 321 26.71 19.57 -13.75
N SER A 322 25.72 19.22 -12.92
CA SER A 322 24.92 18.01 -13.07
C SER A 322 23.44 18.36 -12.99
N ILE A 323 22.60 17.48 -13.53
CA ILE A 323 21.15 17.60 -13.40
C ILE A 323 20.75 17.12 -12.00
N THR A 324 20.05 17.95 -11.25
CA THR A 324 19.50 17.57 -9.94
C THR A 324 18.15 16.90 -10.13
N VAL A 325 18.00 15.69 -9.61
CA VAL A 325 16.72 14.96 -9.53
C VAL A 325 16.10 15.20 -8.16
N ASP A 326 14.91 15.78 -8.13
CA ASP A 326 14.15 16.03 -6.91
C ASP A 326 12.81 15.28 -6.96
N GLU A 327 12.65 14.32 -6.05
CA GLU A 327 11.44 13.50 -5.92
C GLU A 327 10.57 13.90 -4.71
N ASN A 328 10.85 15.03 -4.04
CA ASN A 328 10.12 15.40 -2.81
C ASN A 328 8.61 15.59 -3.03
N SER A 329 8.20 16.08 -4.19
CA SER A 329 6.78 16.25 -4.57
C SER A 329 6.16 15.01 -5.21
N ARG A 330 6.91 13.90 -5.32
CA ARG A 330 6.41 12.66 -5.91
C ARG A 330 5.43 11.97 -4.94
N PRO A 331 4.22 11.60 -5.39
CA PRO A 331 3.32 10.78 -4.60
C PRO A 331 3.79 9.32 -4.59
N TYR A 332 3.96 8.76 -3.40
CA TYR A 332 4.24 7.33 -3.21
C TYR A 332 3.09 6.65 -2.49
N ARG A 333 2.82 5.41 -2.88
CA ARG A 333 1.86 4.52 -2.23
C ARG A 333 2.61 3.31 -1.69
N VAL A 334 2.73 3.29 -0.36
CA VAL A 334 3.25 2.14 0.36
C VAL A 334 2.15 1.08 0.51
N SER A 335 2.53 -0.19 0.42
CA SER A 335 1.56 -1.26 0.60
C SER A 335 1.01 -1.28 2.03
N MET A 336 -0.26 -1.64 2.20
CA MET A 336 -0.87 -1.78 3.53
C MET A 336 -0.08 -2.75 4.42
N ARG A 337 0.53 -3.78 3.83
CA ARG A 337 1.38 -4.71 4.56
C ARG A 337 2.64 -4.04 5.11
N LEU A 338 3.26 -3.14 4.35
CA LEU A 338 4.42 -2.36 4.83
C LEU A 338 4.00 -1.43 5.96
N LEU A 339 2.86 -0.74 5.85
CA LEU A 339 2.33 0.11 6.92
C LEU A 339 2.03 -0.68 8.20
N GLN A 340 1.43 -1.86 8.06
CA GLN A 340 1.19 -2.78 9.18
C GLN A 340 2.51 -3.14 9.88
N GLU A 341 3.53 -3.54 9.12
CA GLU A 341 4.84 -3.87 9.69
C GLU A 341 5.49 -2.66 10.36
N TRP A 342 5.41 -1.47 9.75
CA TRP A 342 5.94 -0.24 10.33
C TRP A 342 5.27 0.11 11.66
N LEU A 343 3.93 0.06 11.72
CA LEU A 343 3.16 0.36 12.93
C LEU A 343 3.44 -0.65 14.06
N LEU A 344 3.57 -1.94 13.73
CA LEU A 344 3.91 -2.98 14.69
C LEU A 344 5.34 -2.82 15.22
N TRP A 345 6.27 -2.38 14.35
CA TRP A 345 7.68 -2.20 14.72
C TRP A 345 7.93 -0.93 15.55
N ASN A 346 7.10 0.11 15.40
CA ASN A 346 7.19 1.35 16.16
C ASN A 346 6.63 1.28 17.60
N THR A 347 6.36 0.07 18.11
CA THR A 347 6.07 -0.16 19.54
C THR A 347 7.37 -0.19 20.38
N ALA A 348 8.10 0.94 20.33
CA ALA A 348 9.26 1.40 21.12
C ALA A 348 10.60 0.61 21.09
N PRO A 349 11.76 1.30 20.97
CA PRO A 349 12.97 0.94 21.71
C PRO A 349 12.87 1.51 23.14
N ALA A 350 12.98 0.65 24.14
CA ALA A 350 13.09 1.08 25.53
C ALA A 350 14.29 2.03 25.70
N GLN A 351 14.12 3.04 26.56
CA GLN A 351 15.15 4.02 26.92
C GLN A 351 16.53 3.36 27.11
N ALA A 352 17.59 4.01 26.62
CA ALA A 352 18.97 3.55 26.75
C ALA A 352 19.29 3.16 28.21
N GLY A 353 19.35 1.85 28.48
CA GLY A 353 19.51 1.26 29.81
C GLY A 353 18.46 0.21 30.19
N ALA A 354 17.32 0.16 29.51
CA ALA A 354 16.32 -0.88 29.66
C ALA A 354 16.54 -1.98 28.61
N PRO A 355 16.38 -3.28 28.96
CA PRO A 355 16.50 -4.36 27.99
C PRO A 355 15.50 -4.11 26.85
N VAL A 356 15.99 -4.27 25.61
CA VAL A 356 15.20 -4.21 24.37
C VAL A 356 13.82 -4.83 24.63
N PRO A 357 12.70 -4.12 24.39
CA PRO A 357 11.40 -4.73 24.51
C PRO A 357 11.35 -5.80 23.42
N GLN A 358 11.42 -7.05 23.86
CA GLN A 358 11.10 -8.17 22.99
C GLN A 358 9.69 -7.96 22.46
N PRO A 359 9.37 -8.44 21.24
CA PRO A 359 8.00 -8.42 20.72
C PRO A 359 7.04 -8.74 21.85
N ARG A 360 6.08 -7.85 22.09
CA ARG A 360 5.20 -7.92 23.25
C ARG A 360 4.58 -9.31 23.28
N VAL A 361 5.12 -10.17 24.14
CA VAL A 361 4.54 -11.47 24.42
C VAL A 361 3.18 -11.11 24.99
N LEU A 362 2.12 -11.41 24.25
CA LEU A 362 0.74 -11.26 24.73
C LEU A 362 0.71 -11.85 26.13
N THR A 363 0.55 -10.99 27.13
CA THR A 363 0.50 -11.46 28.50
C THR A 363 -0.76 -12.31 28.63
N PRO A 364 -0.80 -13.32 29.50
CA PRO A 364 -2.01 -14.12 29.71
C PRO A 364 -3.26 -13.28 30.06
N ALA A 365 -3.09 -12.03 30.51
CA ALA A 365 -4.17 -11.09 30.80
C ALA A 365 -4.80 -10.46 29.53
N ASP A 366 -4.09 -10.43 28.40
CA ASP A 366 -4.52 -9.78 27.16
C ASP A 366 -5.17 -10.75 26.15
N ARG A 367 -5.33 -12.03 26.52
CA ARG A 367 -5.97 -13.03 25.66
C ARG A 367 -7.45 -13.14 26.03
N PRO A 368 -8.39 -13.16 25.06
CA PRO A 368 -9.75 -13.61 25.35
C PRO A 368 -9.66 -15.01 25.96
N GLY A 369 -10.04 -15.13 27.24
CA GLY A 369 -9.88 -16.34 28.02
C GLY A 369 -10.75 -17.45 27.44
N PHE A 370 -10.13 -18.39 26.73
CA PHE A 370 -10.73 -19.70 26.51
C PHE A 370 -10.51 -20.53 27.79
N THR A 371 -11.46 -20.41 28.71
CA THR A 371 -11.52 -21.24 29.93
C THR A 371 -11.56 -22.71 29.53
N GLY A 372 -10.53 -23.48 29.92
CA GLY A 372 -10.54 -24.95 29.77
C GLY A 372 -9.18 -25.64 29.60
N LEU A 373 -8.08 -24.93 29.35
CA LEU A 373 -6.77 -25.54 29.01
C LEU A 373 -5.59 -24.95 29.79
N ALA A 374 -5.71 -24.77 31.11
CA ALA A 374 -4.55 -24.46 31.95
C ALA A 374 -3.96 -25.75 32.54
N ILE A 375 -2.75 -26.13 32.12
CA ILE A 375 -1.93 -27.12 32.84
C ILE A 375 -1.09 -26.34 33.87
N PRO A 376 -1.17 -26.65 35.18
CA PRO A 376 -0.34 -26.00 36.18
C PRO A 376 1.13 -26.45 36.06
N GLY A 377 2.07 -25.50 35.92
CA GLY A 377 3.45 -25.71 36.37
C GLY A 377 4.59 -25.73 35.33
N SER A 378 4.40 -25.30 34.08
CA SER A 378 5.54 -25.13 33.17
C SER A 378 5.45 -23.88 32.29
N SER A 379 6.63 -23.32 31.98
CA SER A 379 6.84 -22.19 31.06
C SER A 379 6.18 -22.46 29.70
N PRO A 380 5.57 -21.48 28.99
CA PRO A 380 4.52 -21.77 28.03
C PRO A 380 4.94 -22.26 26.64
N ASP A 381 6.22 -22.35 26.27
CA ASP A 381 6.58 -22.44 24.84
C ASP A 381 7.49 -23.61 24.41
N ALA A 382 7.66 -24.65 25.23
CA ALA A 382 8.29 -25.89 24.76
C ALA A 382 7.75 -27.14 25.48
N ILE A 383 7.48 -28.21 24.71
CA ILE A 383 7.20 -29.53 25.28
C ILE A 383 8.45 -29.97 26.08
N ALA A 384 8.32 -30.10 27.40
CA ALA A 384 9.42 -30.53 28.25
C ALA A 384 9.91 -31.94 27.82
N ILE A 385 11.20 -32.03 27.52
CA ILE A 385 11.89 -33.29 27.21
C ILE A 385 12.63 -33.75 28.46
N THR A 386 12.14 -34.82 29.08
CA THR A 386 12.77 -35.43 30.26
C THR A 386 13.63 -36.61 29.83
N ARG A 387 14.88 -36.66 30.30
CA ARG A 387 15.78 -37.81 30.09
C ARG A 387 15.78 -38.69 31.34
N ILE A 388 15.48 -39.96 31.17
CA ILE A 388 15.38 -40.93 32.27
C ILE A 388 16.39 -42.06 32.05
N HIS A 389 17.17 -42.33 33.10
CA HIS A 389 18.24 -43.35 33.10
C HIS A 389 17.97 -44.50 34.08
N THR A 390 16.99 -44.36 34.96
CA THR A 390 16.63 -45.32 36.02
C THR A 390 15.11 -45.47 36.07
N ASP A 391 14.64 -46.47 36.80
CA ASP A 391 13.19 -46.65 37.00
C ASP A 391 12.57 -45.41 37.65
N SER A 392 11.44 -44.96 37.11
CA SER A 392 10.78 -43.70 37.50
C SER A 392 9.27 -43.77 37.31
N THR A 393 8.54 -43.00 38.11
CA THR A 393 7.08 -42.82 37.94
C THR A 393 6.82 -41.54 37.14
N LEU A 394 5.99 -41.63 36.10
CA LEU A 394 5.60 -40.48 35.31
C LEU A 394 4.49 -39.68 36.00
N ASP A 395 4.53 -38.36 35.84
CA ASP A 395 3.56 -37.42 36.41
C ASP A 395 3.15 -36.36 35.38
N ALA A 396 2.55 -35.25 35.85
CA ALA A 396 2.07 -34.17 34.98
C ALA A 396 3.18 -33.34 34.32
N SER A 397 4.41 -33.41 34.82
CA SER A 397 5.55 -32.68 34.26
C SER A 397 6.19 -33.41 33.08
N HIS A 398 5.89 -34.70 32.90
CA HIS A 398 6.43 -35.52 31.84
C HIS A 398 5.53 -35.44 30.61
N HIS A 399 6.08 -35.08 29.46
CA HIS A 399 5.35 -35.09 28.18
C HIS A 399 6.13 -35.86 27.12
N CYS A 400 7.39 -35.52 26.92
CA CYS A 400 8.31 -36.25 26.06
C CYS A 400 9.42 -36.86 26.92
N VAL A 401 9.54 -38.18 26.93
CA VAL A 401 10.47 -38.94 27.77
C VAL A 401 11.45 -39.70 26.90
N ILE A 402 12.74 -39.45 27.10
CA ILE A 402 13.84 -40.16 26.44
C ILE A 402 14.50 -41.10 27.43
N CYS A 403 14.35 -42.40 27.21
CA CYS A 403 14.85 -43.46 28.07
C CYS A 403 16.23 -43.96 27.61
N HIS A 404 17.14 -44.05 28.56
CA HIS A 404 18.47 -44.64 28.39
C HIS A 404 18.58 -45.93 29.20
N ASP A 405 19.16 -46.96 28.58
CA ASP A 405 19.58 -48.20 29.25
C ASP A 405 18.47 -49.09 29.84
N GLY A 406 17.24 -48.92 29.35
CA GLY A 406 16.10 -49.81 29.57
C GLY A 406 15.42 -49.68 30.95
N PRO A 407 15.03 -48.46 31.37
CA PRO A 407 14.34 -48.25 32.63
C PRO A 407 12.90 -48.77 32.56
N THR A 408 12.33 -49.04 33.72
CA THR A 408 10.91 -49.27 33.92
C THR A 408 10.24 -47.97 34.31
N LEU A 409 9.34 -47.47 33.45
CA LEU A 409 8.52 -46.30 33.73
C LEU A 409 7.15 -46.73 34.24
N THR A 410 6.76 -46.25 35.42
CA THR A 410 5.43 -46.48 35.97
C THR A 410 4.51 -45.34 35.55
N LEU A 411 3.43 -45.65 34.83
CA LEU A 411 2.38 -44.71 34.48
C LEU A 411 1.53 -44.39 35.72
N PRO A 412 1.08 -43.14 35.87
CA PRO A 412 0.18 -42.80 36.97
C PRO A 412 -1.16 -43.51 36.78
N LYS A 413 -1.84 -43.79 37.90
CA LYS A 413 -3.16 -44.41 37.89
C LYS A 413 -4.14 -43.57 37.06
N CYS A 414 -4.92 -44.19 36.18
CA CYS A 414 -5.98 -43.55 35.41
C CYS A 414 -7.02 -42.92 36.36
N SER A 415 -7.31 -41.65 36.12
CA SER A 415 -8.35 -40.92 36.85
C SER A 415 -8.90 -39.80 35.97
N PRO A 416 -10.07 -39.23 36.29
CA PRO A 416 -10.62 -38.09 35.55
C PRO A 416 -9.62 -36.94 35.39
N ASP A 417 -8.71 -36.75 36.36
CA ASP A 417 -7.70 -35.68 36.37
C ASP A 417 -6.57 -35.87 35.33
N ASN A 418 -6.43 -37.08 34.78
CA ASN A 418 -5.47 -37.36 33.71
C ASN A 418 -6.12 -37.83 32.41
N ARG A 419 -7.44 -37.67 32.25
CA ARG A 419 -8.13 -37.90 30.98
C ARG A 419 -7.49 -37.07 29.87
N GLY A 420 -7.13 -37.71 28.77
CA GLY A 420 -6.48 -37.08 27.62
C GLY A 420 -5.00 -36.75 27.83
N ARG A 421 -4.38 -37.17 28.95
CA ARG A 421 -2.95 -36.99 29.17
C ARG A 421 -2.15 -37.84 28.19
N ILE A 422 -1.17 -37.21 27.54
CA ILE A 422 -0.33 -37.85 26.52
C ILE A 422 1.12 -37.97 27.03
N TYR A 423 1.69 -39.17 26.85
CA TYR A 423 3.12 -39.41 27.01
C TYR A 423 3.72 -39.89 25.69
N ILE A 424 4.82 -39.27 25.27
CA ILE A 424 5.65 -39.72 24.17
C ILE A 424 6.92 -40.32 24.78
N VAL A 425 7.11 -41.63 24.67
CA VAL A 425 8.25 -42.33 25.27
C VAL A 425 9.13 -42.92 24.17
N LYS A 426 10.38 -42.46 24.11
CA LYS A 426 11.41 -42.96 23.20
C LYS A 426 12.47 -43.75 23.96
N SER A 427 12.76 -44.98 23.56
CA SER A 427 13.96 -45.68 24.02
C SER A 427 15.11 -45.50 23.03
N ILE A 428 16.25 -44.99 23.48
CA ILE A 428 17.45 -44.77 22.64
C ILE A 428 18.66 -45.62 23.05
N GLY A 429 18.54 -46.42 24.12
CA GLY A 429 19.57 -47.35 24.57
C GLY A 429 19.53 -48.71 23.86
N LYS A 430 20.54 -49.56 24.11
CA LYS A 430 20.59 -50.94 23.61
C LYS A 430 19.54 -51.85 24.25
N LYS A 431 19.05 -51.49 25.44
CA LYS A 431 18.00 -52.22 26.17
C LYS A 431 16.65 -51.51 25.97
N PRO A 432 15.56 -52.26 25.76
CA PRO A 432 14.23 -51.67 25.65
C PRO A 432 13.77 -51.11 27.00
N ALA A 433 13.03 -50.00 26.97
CA ALA A 433 12.37 -49.48 28.18
C ALA A 433 11.06 -50.26 28.40
N THR A 434 10.58 -50.33 29.63
CA THR A 434 9.31 -50.99 29.97
C THR A 434 8.35 -49.98 30.56
N LEU A 435 7.16 -49.85 29.99
CA LEU A 435 6.05 -49.12 30.59
C LEU A 435 5.23 -50.08 31.43
N GLN A 436 4.97 -49.74 32.68
CA GLN A 436 4.06 -50.45 33.57
C GLN A 436 2.95 -49.51 34.00
N CYS A 437 1.71 -49.99 34.03
CA CYS A 437 0.61 -49.22 34.60
C CYS A 437 0.39 -49.61 36.07
N ASP A 438 -0.44 -48.84 36.76
CA ASP A 438 -0.98 -49.25 38.06
C ASP A 438 -1.71 -50.61 37.93
N PRO A 439 -1.68 -51.48 38.96
CA PRO A 439 -2.35 -52.79 38.90
C PRO A 439 -3.84 -52.74 38.57
N ALA A 440 -4.51 -51.61 38.82
CA ALA A 440 -5.92 -51.40 38.49
C ALA A 440 -6.16 -51.05 37.01
N ASP A 441 -5.13 -50.62 36.29
CA ASP A 441 -5.23 -50.11 34.92
C ASP A 441 -4.61 -51.07 33.91
N LYS A 442 -4.75 -50.77 32.62
CA LYS A 442 -4.11 -51.51 31.53
C LYS A 442 -3.58 -50.59 30.44
N ILE A 443 -2.55 -51.03 29.72
CA ILE A 443 -2.06 -50.47 28.46
C ILE A 443 -2.51 -51.40 27.32
N ASP A 444 -3.49 -51.00 26.50
CA ASP A 444 -4.11 -51.86 25.46
C ASP A 444 -4.34 -53.30 25.96
N ASP A 445 -5.10 -53.45 27.06
CA ASP A 445 -5.40 -54.71 27.74
C ASP A 445 -4.23 -55.44 28.45
N LYS A 446 -3.04 -54.85 28.53
CA LYS A 446 -1.86 -55.45 29.19
C LYS A 446 -1.37 -54.64 30.38
N GLN A 447 -0.82 -55.30 31.40
CA GLN A 447 -0.23 -54.63 32.58
C GLN A 447 1.11 -53.94 32.29
N SER A 448 1.74 -54.28 31.17
CA SER A 448 3.00 -53.65 30.76
C SER A 448 3.20 -53.68 29.26
N LYS A 449 4.02 -52.75 28.77
CA LYS A 449 4.39 -52.64 27.36
C LYS A 449 5.86 -52.28 27.21
N SER A 450 6.58 -53.02 26.38
CA SER A 450 7.98 -52.72 26.07
C SER A 450 8.09 -51.70 24.93
N VAL A 451 8.93 -50.67 25.13
CA VAL A 451 9.38 -49.73 24.09
C VAL A 451 10.72 -50.23 23.55
N GLY A 452 10.70 -50.79 22.34
CA GLY A 452 11.88 -51.35 21.69
C GLY A 452 13.04 -50.35 21.57
N ALA A 453 14.27 -50.85 21.54
CA ALA A 453 15.47 -50.02 21.32
C ALA A 453 15.35 -49.23 20.01
N GLY A 454 15.53 -47.91 20.07
CA GLY A 454 15.37 -47.02 18.92
C GLY A 454 13.92 -46.78 18.50
N LYS A 455 12.92 -47.22 19.28
CA LYS A 455 11.48 -47.04 18.99
C LYS A 455 10.81 -46.05 19.94
N ALA A 456 9.70 -45.46 19.48
CA ALA A 456 8.85 -44.58 20.26
C ALA A 456 7.43 -45.12 20.39
N LEU A 457 6.79 -44.88 21.54
CA LEU A 457 5.36 -45.07 21.76
C LEU A 457 4.72 -43.77 22.21
N THR A 458 3.53 -43.47 21.68
CA THR A 458 2.67 -42.40 22.17
C THR A 458 1.45 -43.03 22.84
N LEU A 459 1.23 -42.68 24.10
CA LEU A 459 0.13 -43.19 24.91
C LEU A 459 -0.80 -42.06 25.32
N VAL A 460 -2.08 -42.36 25.46
CA VAL A 460 -3.09 -41.45 26.00
C VAL A 460 -3.92 -42.13 27.09
N SER A 461 -4.17 -41.45 28.21
CA SER A 461 -5.10 -41.95 29.24
C SER A 461 -6.55 -41.64 28.87
N ASP A 462 -7.44 -42.62 29.03
CA ASP A 462 -8.89 -42.40 28.93
C ASP A 462 -9.49 -41.76 30.21
N GLY A 463 -8.71 -41.71 31.29
CA GLY A 463 -9.10 -41.18 32.59
C GLY A 463 -10.09 -42.06 33.35
N GLU A 464 -10.29 -43.31 32.94
CA GLU A 464 -11.19 -44.25 33.59
C GLU A 464 -10.49 -45.55 33.98
N GLN A 465 -9.97 -46.32 33.02
CA GLN A 465 -9.47 -47.68 33.27
C GLN A 465 -8.25 -48.07 32.42
N GLY A 466 -7.75 -47.19 31.54
CA GLY A 466 -6.65 -47.58 30.68
C GLY A 466 -5.87 -46.46 29.99
N TRP A 467 -4.67 -46.86 29.60
CA TRP A 467 -3.79 -46.15 28.70
C TRP A 467 -3.86 -46.81 27.32
N HIS A 468 -3.98 -46.01 26.28
CA HIS A 468 -4.14 -46.47 24.91
C HIS A 468 -2.95 -46.06 24.07
N ILE A 469 -2.39 -46.98 23.28
CA ILE A 469 -1.29 -46.66 22.37
C ILE A 469 -1.89 -46.14 21.06
N ILE A 470 -1.63 -44.87 20.77
CA ILE A 470 -2.19 -44.20 19.58
C ILE A 470 -1.17 -44.04 18.45
N ALA A 471 0.12 -44.22 18.74
CA ALA A 471 1.17 -44.24 17.72
C ALA A 471 2.37 -45.09 18.14
N VAL A 472 3.00 -45.73 17.15
CA VAL A 472 4.24 -46.50 17.27
C VAL A 472 5.17 -46.08 16.15
N ALA A 473 6.42 -45.74 16.46
CA ALA A 473 7.44 -45.32 15.47
C ALA A 473 8.76 -46.09 15.64
#